data_AF-A0A1Q5PSN0-F1
#
_entry.id   AF-A0A1Q5PSN0-F1
#
_cell.length_a   1.000
_cell.length_b   1.000
_cell.length_c   1.000
_cell.angle_alpha   90.00
_cell.angle_beta   90.00
_cell.angle_gamma   90.00
#
_symmetry.space_group_name_H-M   'P 1'
#
loop_
_entity.id
_entity.type
_entity.pdbx_description
1 polymer ?
#
loop_
_entity_poly.entity_id
_entity_poly.type
_entity_poly.pdbx_seq_one_letter_code
_entity_poly.pdbx_strand_id
1 'polypeptide(L)'
;MINFLINPLFQSVFFALSSVWFIFISYRNLYFVSFPENEKTQGSNLLLRWKHIDGHTRIFFVLGHFLLLTAVLALLTYIGVLPIK
;
A
#
# COMPACT_ATOMS: atom_id res chain seq x y z
N MET A 1 -25.75 -15.21 2.98
CA MET A 1 -24.44 -14.66 3.39
C MET A 1 -23.56 -14.32 2.18
N ILE A 2 -24.14 -13.77 1.11
CA ILE A 2 -23.47 -13.40 -0.15
C ILE A 2 -24.09 -12.05 -0.54
N ASN A 3 -23.46 -10.93 -0.13
CA ASN A 3 -23.77 -9.58 -0.65
C ASN A 3 -22.76 -8.53 -0.15
N PHE A 4 -21.98 -8.81 0.90
CA PHE A 4 -20.93 -7.89 1.37
C PHE A 4 -19.81 -7.70 0.34
N LEU A 5 -19.42 -8.76 -0.38
CA LEU A 5 -18.39 -8.69 -1.41
C LEU A 5 -18.80 -7.89 -2.66
N ILE A 6 -20.10 -7.63 -2.87
CA ILE A 6 -20.61 -6.88 -4.04
C ILE A 6 -20.75 -5.39 -3.71
N ASN A 7 -20.77 -5.03 -2.42
CA ASN A 7 -20.93 -3.64 -2.01
C ASN A 7 -19.63 -2.85 -2.30
N PRO A 8 -19.64 -1.84 -3.20
CA PRO A 8 -18.44 -1.10 -3.57
C PRO A 8 -17.86 -0.28 -2.40
N LEU A 9 -18.67 0.12 -1.41
CA LEU A 9 -18.18 0.73 -0.18
C LEU A 9 -17.36 -0.27 0.65
N PHE A 10 -17.86 -1.50 0.80
CA PHE A 10 -17.14 -2.55 1.51
C PHE A 10 -15.84 -2.92 0.80
N GLN A 11 -15.87 -3.07 -0.53
CA GLN A 11 -14.67 -3.28 -1.34
C GLN A 11 -13.65 -2.16 -1.15
N SER A 12 -14.09 -0.90 -1.20
CA SER A 12 -13.24 0.27 -0.94
C SER A 12 -12.56 0.18 0.42
N VAL A 13 -13.33 -0.07 1.48
CA VAL A 13 -12.77 -0.16 2.85
C VAL A 13 -11.79 -1.32 2.97
N PHE A 14 -12.14 -2.50 2.46
CA PHE A 14 -11.29 -3.68 2.52
C PHE A 14 -9.96 -3.48 1.77
N PHE A 15 -10.02 -2.95 0.55
CA PHE A 15 -8.82 -2.67 -0.24
C PHE A 15 -7.98 -1.53 0.35
N ALA A 16 -8.60 -0.52 0.94
CA ALA A 16 -7.88 0.55 1.64
C ALA A 16 -7.11 0.02 2.86
N LEU A 17 -7.75 -0.81 3.70
CA LEU A 17 -7.09 -1.43 4.86
C LEU A 17 -5.96 -2.36 4.43
N SER A 18 -6.19 -3.17 3.40
CA SER A 18 -5.16 -4.05 2.84
C SER A 18 -3.98 -3.26 2.28
N SER A 19 -4.25 -2.17 1.56
CA SER A 19 -3.25 -1.24 1.05
C SER A 19 -2.38 -0.68 2.18
N VAL A 20 -3.00 -0.14 3.23
CA VAL A 20 -2.29 0.40 4.40
C VAL A 20 -1.38 -0.66 5.02
N TRP A 21 -1.86 -1.90 5.15
CA TRP A 21 -1.06 -3.01 5.68
C TRP A 21 0.17 -3.33 4.82
N PHE A 22 -0.01 -3.47 3.50
CA PHE A 22 1.09 -3.76 2.57
C PHE A 22 2.11 -2.62 2.50
N ILE A 23 1.64 -1.37 2.48
CA ILE A 23 2.50 -0.18 2.53
C ILE A 23 3.26 -0.15 3.85
N PHE A 24 2.59 -0.40 4.98
CA PHE A 24 3.20 -0.42 6.30
C PHE A 24 4.31 -1.48 6.41
N ILE A 25 4.06 -2.72 5.97
CA ILE A 25 5.09 -3.77 5.91
C ILE A 25 6.27 -3.32 5.07
N SER A 26 6.00 -2.68 3.94
CA SER A 26 7.05 -2.24 3.02
C SER A 26 7.93 -1.16 3.63
N TYR A 27 7.32 -0.18 4.30
CA TYR A 27 8.04 0.84 5.06
C TYR A 27 8.81 0.23 6.23
N ARG A 28 8.19 -0.67 6.98
CA ARG A 28 8.87 -1.36 8.08
C ARG A 28 10.13 -2.06 7.58
N ASN A 29 10.05 -2.82 6.49
CA ASN A 29 11.22 -3.49 5.92
C ASN A 29 12.26 -2.48 5.40
N LEU A 30 11.84 -1.38 4.80
CA LEU A 30 12.72 -0.26 4.41
C LEU A 30 13.52 0.34 5.57
N TYR A 31 12.89 0.44 6.73
CA TYR A 31 13.51 0.98 7.94
C TYR A 31 14.38 -0.07 8.66
N PHE A 32 13.99 -1.34 8.62
CA PHE A 32 14.65 -2.44 9.34
C PHE A 32 15.73 -3.20 8.56
N VAL A 33 15.82 -3.08 7.23
CA VAL A 33 16.94 -3.64 6.45
C VAL A 33 18.22 -2.84 6.76
N SER A 34 18.81 -3.23 7.89
CA SER A 34 20.21 -3.24 8.30
C SER A 34 21.15 -2.34 7.49
N PHE A 35 21.17 -1.05 7.83
CA PHE A 35 22.42 -0.30 7.79
C PHE A 35 23.06 -0.41 9.19
N PRO A 36 24.37 -0.68 9.30
CA PRO A 36 25.04 -0.74 10.60
C PRO A 36 24.83 0.57 11.36
N GLU A 37 24.57 0.46 12.66
CA GLU A 37 24.03 1.44 13.62
C GLU A 37 24.74 2.81 13.75
N ASN A 38 25.66 3.19 12.86
CA ASN A 38 26.55 4.32 13.10
C ASN A 38 26.15 5.67 12.52
N GLU A 39 24.98 5.81 11.91
CA GLU A 39 24.61 7.06 11.28
C GLU A 39 23.37 7.69 11.88
N LYS A 40 23.62 8.75 12.66
CA LYS A 40 22.73 9.87 13.02
C LYS A 40 22.06 10.56 11.80
N THR A 41 22.16 9.97 10.62
CA THR A 41 21.57 10.38 9.35
C THR A 41 20.29 9.57 9.08
N GLN A 42 19.39 9.53 10.06
CA GLN A 42 18.09 8.85 9.97
C GLN A 42 17.18 9.39 8.84
N GLY A 43 17.55 10.52 8.22
CA GLY A 43 16.80 11.15 7.13
C GLY A 43 17.45 11.16 5.75
N SER A 44 18.71 10.73 5.56
CA SER A 44 19.45 11.21 4.37
C SER A 44 19.38 10.40 3.08
N ASN A 45 18.78 9.20 3.00
CA ASN A 45 18.49 8.63 1.67
C ASN A 45 17.56 7.40 1.70
N LEU A 46 16.24 7.63 1.79
CA LEU A 46 15.24 6.61 1.44
C LEU A 46 15.51 6.02 0.05
N LEU A 47 16.01 6.83 -0.87
CA LEU A 47 16.44 6.41 -2.22
C LEU A 47 17.57 5.36 -2.20
N LEU A 48 18.58 5.52 -1.34
CA LEU A 48 19.65 4.51 -1.20
C LEU A 48 19.11 3.23 -0.56
N ARG A 49 18.27 3.36 0.47
CA ARG A 49 17.63 2.19 1.12
C ARG A 49 16.76 1.41 0.13
N TRP A 50 16.05 2.11 -0.74
CA TRP A 50 15.23 1.50 -1.77
C TRP A 50 16.04 0.77 -2.84
N LYS A 51 17.27 1.24 -3.13
CA LYS A 51 18.18 0.55 -4.05
C LYS A 51 18.63 -0.81 -3.51
N HIS A 52 18.79 -0.94 -2.19
CA HIS A 52 19.30 -2.14 -1.52
C HIS A 52 18.23 -3.07 -0.93
N ILE A 53 16.95 -2.74 -1.09
CA ILE A 53 15.88 -3.54 -0.50
C ILE A 53 15.58 -4.82 -1.28
N ASP A 54 15.13 -5.84 -0.56
CA ASP A 54 14.65 -7.10 -1.13
C ASP A 54 13.47 -6.89 -2.10
N GLY A 55 13.44 -7.68 -3.17
CA GLY A 55 12.40 -7.67 -4.19
C GLY A 55 11.01 -7.89 -3.62
N HIS A 56 10.87 -8.71 -2.58
CA HIS A 56 9.59 -8.91 -1.88
C HIS A 56 9.01 -7.61 -1.33
N THR A 57 9.85 -6.73 -0.79
CA THR A 57 9.38 -5.44 -0.26
C THR A 57 8.91 -4.50 -1.37
N ARG A 58 9.60 -4.51 -2.53
CA ARG A 58 9.15 -3.74 -3.69
C ARG A 58 7.79 -4.24 -4.19
N ILE A 59 7.59 -5.55 -4.23
CA ILE A 59 6.32 -6.17 -4.61
C ILE A 59 5.20 -5.74 -3.65
N PHE A 60 5.42 -5.84 -2.33
CA PHE A 60 4.43 -5.40 -1.35
C PHE A 60 4.09 -3.91 -1.49
N PHE A 61 5.07 -3.07 -1.76
CA PHE A 61 4.84 -1.65 -1.94
C PHE A 61 3.97 -1.38 -3.16
N VAL A 62 4.29 -2.01 -4.29
CA VAL A 62 3.54 -1.88 -5.54
C VAL A 62 2.12 -2.44 -5.38
N LEU A 63 1.96 -3.61 -4.77
CA LEU A 63 0.65 -4.21 -4.49
C LEU A 63 -0.20 -3.30 -3.59
N GLY A 64 0.39 -2.72 -2.54
CA GLY A 64 -0.30 -1.76 -1.68
C GLY A 64 -0.88 -0.58 -2.47
N HIS A 65 -0.10 0.00 -3.39
CA HIS A 65 -0.56 1.11 -4.23
C HIS A 65 -1.64 0.69 -5.23
N PHE A 66 -1.56 -0.50 -5.83
CA PHE A 66 -2.62 -1.01 -6.70
C PHE A 66 -3.93 -1.24 -5.94
N LEU A 67 -3.85 -1.76 -4.71
CA LEU A 67 -5.01 -1.91 -3.83
C LEU A 67 -5.59 -0.55 -3.45
N LEU A 68 -4.76 0.46 -3.19
CA LEU A 68 -5.22 1.82 -2.93
C LEU A 68 -5.98 2.42 -4.13
N LEU A 69 -5.44 2.25 -5.33
CA LEU A 69 -6.10 2.70 -6.56
C LEU A 69 -7.46 2.01 -6.74
N THR A 70 -7.50 0.69 -6.51
CA THR A 70 -8.75 -0.08 -6.58
C THR A 70 -9.76 0.40 -5.53
N ALA A 71 -9.29 0.70 -4.31
CA ALA A 71 -10.13 1.25 -3.25
C ALA A 71 -10.74 2.60 -3.65
N VAL A 72 -9.91 3.51 -4.18
CA VAL A 72 -10.35 4.83 -4.64
C VAL A 72 -11.34 4.70 -5.80
N LEU A 73 -11.07 3.84 -6.78
CA LEU A 73 -11.99 3.61 -7.90
C LEU A 73 -13.34 3.05 -7.41
N ALA A 74 -13.32 2.08 -6.49
CA ALA A 74 -14.55 1.56 -5.89
C ALA A 74 -15.33 2.64 -5.12
N LEU A 75 -14.63 3.52 -4.39
CA LEU A 75 -15.24 4.66 -3.70
C LEU A 75 -15.85 5.66 -4.66
N LEU A 76 -15.10 6.07 -5.70
CA LEU A 76 -15.57 6.99 -6.74
C LEU A 76 -16.80 6.46 -7.47
N THR A 77 -16.83 5.15 -7.68
CA THR A 77 -17.98 4.44 -8.25
C THR A 77 -19.18 4.47 -7.29
N TYR A 78 -18.96 4.22 -6.00
CA TYR A 78 -20.02 4.28 -4.98
C TYR A 78 -20.65 5.67 -4.85
N ILE A 79 -19.84 6.74 -4.89
CA ILE A 79 -20.36 8.13 -4.80
C ILE A 79 -20.93 8.65 -6.14
N GLY A 80 -20.93 7.83 -7.20
CA GLY A 80 -21.50 8.17 -8.50
C GLY A 80 -20.64 9.11 -9.36
N VAL A 81 -19.36 9.31 -9.02
CA VAL A 81 -18.41 10.12 -9.81
C VAL A 81 -17.93 9.36 -11.05
N LEU A 82 -17.78 8.04 -10.96
CA LEU A 82 -17.46 7.18 -12.10
C LEU A 82 -18.67 6.30 -12.45
N PRO A 83 -19.06 6.22 -13.73
CA PRO A 83 -20.17 5.36 -14.14
C PRO A 83 -19.79 3.88 -14.01
N ILE A 84 -20.65 3.12 -13.34
CA ILE A 84 -20.65 1.65 -13.42
C ILE A 84 -21.12 1.29 -14.83
N LYS A 85 -20.24 0.72 -15.66
CA LYS A 85 -20.64 0.06 -16.90
C LYS A 85 -20.71 -1.44 -16.68
#